data_AF-A0A4R0HC66-F1
#
_entry.id   AF-A0A4R0HC66-F1
#
_cell.length_a   1.000
_cell.length_b   1.000
_cell.length_c   1.000
_cell.angle_alpha   90.00
_cell.angle_beta   90.00
_cell.angle_gamma   90.00
#
_symmetry.space_group_name_H-M   'P 1'
#
loop_
_entity.id
_entity.type
_entity.pdbx_description
1 polymer ?
#
loop_
_entity_poly.entity_id
_entity_poly.type
_entity_poly.pdbx_seq_one_letter_code
_entity_poly.pdbx_strand_id
1 'polypeptide(L)'
;MSVEVVFWSVVLARFALPLLIPLFPLPAIIACLLLDGVDQTIFQTFGYDPPFYQSYDKAMDVFYLSIAYLASLRNWTNPAAVKVSRFLFFFRQIGVVAFELSGVRLLLLLFPNTFEYFFIAYEGVRTRRNPLRYTFKFWVIVAAAIWIFVKLPQEYWIHIAQLDLTDTIRDVPWFLPTLVVAVLALLAVLYFFVRPRLSPADWSWRFRADPLPEGIDEASERAAYQAAHRKVLDATTLEKAFLIGLISIIFGEVLPGVEASSLQVFLAIAVFVVINAAIGLWASKRGYSWNSAAVSFGVVFATNVVLVILADVLLSRGPGQLHLVDALFFIFLFSILATLYDRYRPIADYRAAGADRAGAGR
;
A
#
# COMPACT_ATOMS: atom_id res chain seq x y z
N MET A 1 -1.31 32.67 -2.98
CA MET A 1 -2.23 31.51 -2.92
C MET A 1 -2.83 31.47 -1.53
N SER A 2 -4.13 31.22 -1.38
CA SER A 2 -4.72 31.02 -0.05
C SER A 2 -4.17 29.73 0.57
N VAL A 3 -4.03 29.73 1.89
CA VAL A 3 -3.57 28.57 2.67
C VAL A 3 -4.38 27.32 2.35
N GLU A 4 -5.70 27.46 2.22
CA GLU A 4 -6.61 26.37 1.86
C GLU A 4 -6.28 25.73 0.52
N VAL A 5 -5.92 26.53 -0.50
CA VAL A 5 -5.56 26.00 -1.83
C VAL A 5 -4.29 25.17 -1.74
N VAL A 6 -3.29 25.60 -0.96
CA VAL A 6 -2.06 24.82 -0.75
C VAL A 6 -2.37 23.52 -0.01
N PHE A 7 -3.15 23.60 1.07
CA PHE A 7 -3.57 22.43 1.85
C PHE A 7 -4.26 21.38 0.99
N TRP A 8 -5.32 21.77 0.27
CA TRP A 8 -6.06 20.85 -0.59
C TRP A 8 -5.24 20.34 -1.78
N SER A 9 -4.29 21.14 -2.29
CA SER A 9 -3.39 20.70 -3.35
C SER A 9 -2.44 19.60 -2.88
N VAL A 10 -1.85 19.74 -1.69
CA VAL A 10 -0.98 18.72 -1.08
C VAL A 10 -1.80 17.46 -0.79
N VAL A 11 -3.00 17.62 -0.23
CA VAL A 11 -3.90 16.50 0.06
C VAL A 11 -4.26 15.73 -1.21
N LEU A 12 -4.67 16.46 -2.26
CA LEU A 12 -4.99 15.86 -3.54
C LEU A 12 -3.76 15.17 -4.16
N ALA A 13 -2.57 15.75 -4.02
CA ALA A 13 -1.33 15.15 -4.48
C ALA A 13 -1.01 13.85 -3.72
N ARG A 14 -1.14 13.82 -2.38
CA ARG A 14 -0.95 12.60 -1.57
C ARG A 14 -1.96 11.50 -1.92
N PHE A 15 -3.15 11.85 -2.41
CA PHE A 15 -4.12 10.89 -2.92
C PHE A 15 -3.89 10.43 -4.36
N ALA A 16 -3.53 11.35 -5.26
CA ALA A 16 -3.42 11.06 -6.69
C ALA A 16 -2.09 10.38 -7.05
N LEU A 17 -1.01 10.76 -6.38
CA LEU A 17 0.34 10.28 -6.68
C LEU A 17 0.50 8.76 -6.47
N PRO A 18 -0.04 8.14 -5.40
CA PRO A 18 -0.01 6.69 -5.24
C PRO A 18 -0.67 5.93 -6.39
N LEU A 19 -1.71 6.50 -7.03
CA LEU A 19 -2.38 5.86 -8.17
C LEU A 19 -1.49 5.74 -9.41
N LEU A 20 -0.35 6.42 -9.45
CA LEU A 20 0.68 6.26 -10.47
C LEU A 20 1.62 5.07 -10.20
N ILE A 21 1.67 4.53 -8.99
CA ILE A 21 2.56 3.39 -8.63
C ILE A 21 2.31 2.16 -9.50
N PRO A 22 1.06 1.76 -9.82
CA PRO A 22 0.83 0.65 -10.75
C PRO A 22 1.41 0.89 -12.16
N LEU A 23 1.61 2.15 -12.58
CA LEU A 23 2.09 2.54 -13.92
C LEU A 23 3.60 2.79 -13.96
N PHE A 24 4.12 3.54 -12.98
CA PHE A 24 5.53 3.92 -12.83
C PHE A 24 5.99 3.63 -11.40
N PRO A 25 6.23 2.35 -11.05
CA PRO A 25 6.39 1.96 -9.65
C PRO A 25 7.51 2.68 -8.92
N LEU A 26 8.72 2.71 -9.49
CA LEU A 26 9.89 3.32 -8.84
C LEU A 26 9.80 4.85 -8.75
N PRO A 27 9.52 5.59 -9.84
CA PRO A 27 9.42 7.05 -9.73
C PRO A 27 8.25 7.49 -8.85
N ALA A 28 7.10 6.82 -8.93
CA ALA A 28 5.92 7.20 -8.15
C ALA A 28 6.10 6.91 -6.65
N ILE A 29 6.68 5.76 -6.27
CA ILE A 29 6.92 5.45 -4.85
C ILE A 29 7.92 6.45 -4.24
N ILE A 30 8.98 6.80 -4.97
CA ILE A 30 9.95 7.81 -4.52
C ILE A 30 9.28 9.18 -4.41
N ALA A 31 8.44 9.56 -5.38
CA ALA A 31 7.72 10.82 -5.32
C ALA A 31 6.74 10.88 -4.13
N CYS A 32 6.09 9.76 -3.77
CA CYS A 32 5.25 9.68 -2.57
C CYS A 32 6.08 9.90 -1.31
N LEU A 33 7.20 9.19 -1.16
CA LEU A 33 8.12 9.35 -0.02
C LEU A 33 8.67 10.77 0.09
N LEU A 34 9.00 11.40 -1.04
CA LEU A 34 9.46 12.79 -1.04
C LEU A 34 8.36 13.76 -0.64
N LEU A 35 7.14 13.58 -1.14
CA LEU A 35 6.00 14.43 -0.79
C LEU A 35 5.64 14.30 0.70
N ASP A 36 5.65 13.08 1.20
CA ASP A 36 5.49 12.74 2.62
C ASP A 36 6.55 13.36 3.53
N GLY A 37 7.80 13.43 3.07
CA GLY A 37 8.87 14.06 3.87
C GLY A 37 8.83 15.59 3.91
N VAL A 38 8.10 16.27 2.99
CA VAL A 38 8.14 17.74 2.86
C VAL A 38 6.81 18.43 3.13
N ASP A 39 5.71 17.71 3.20
CA ASP A 39 4.37 18.27 3.34
C ASP A 39 4.16 19.08 4.63
N GLN A 40 4.67 18.61 5.77
CA GLN A 40 4.64 19.35 7.02
C GLN A 40 5.42 20.66 6.89
N THR A 41 6.59 20.61 6.24
CA THR A 41 7.41 21.80 5.98
C THR A 41 6.70 22.78 5.04
N ILE A 42 5.98 22.27 4.03
CA ILE A 42 5.13 23.07 3.16
C ILE A 42 4.07 23.79 4.00
N PHE A 43 3.31 23.07 4.83
CA PHE A 43 2.25 23.70 5.65
C PHE A 43 2.80 24.76 6.62
N GLN A 44 3.91 24.48 7.29
CA GLN A 44 4.58 25.43 8.16
C GLN A 44 5.05 26.69 7.41
N THR A 45 5.61 26.53 6.21
CA THR A 45 6.07 27.65 5.37
C THR A 45 4.91 28.59 4.98
N PHE A 46 3.71 28.05 4.82
CA PHE A 46 2.50 28.82 4.53
C PHE A 46 1.74 29.28 5.78
N GLY A 47 2.29 29.07 6.98
CA GLY A 47 1.72 29.54 8.25
C GLY A 47 0.46 28.79 8.69
N TYR A 48 0.32 27.52 8.28
CA TYR A 48 -0.82 26.68 8.63
C TYR A 48 -0.38 25.45 9.39
N ASP A 49 -1.02 25.22 10.54
CA ASP A 49 -0.88 23.97 11.29
C ASP A 49 -2.24 23.25 11.28
N PRO A 50 -2.41 22.22 10.42
CA PRO A 50 -3.69 21.54 10.31
C PRO A 50 -4.07 20.86 11.63
N PRO A 51 -5.26 21.15 12.19
CA PRO A 51 -5.75 20.33 13.30
C PRO A 51 -5.83 18.87 12.83
N PHE A 52 -5.35 17.95 13.66
CA PHE A 52 -5.29 16.50 13.34
C PHE A 52 -4.33 16.10 12.20
N TYR A 53 -3.30 16.90 11.90
CA TYR A 53 -2.28 16.58 10.88
C TYR A 53 -1.72 15.16 11.01
N GLN A 54 -1.39 14.73 12.23
CA GLN A 54 -0.83 13.40 12.50
C GLN A 54 -1.78 12.25 12.11
N SER A 55 -3.08 12.43 12.31
CA SER A 55 -4.10 11.44 11.96
C SER A 55 -4.27 11.37 10.44
N TYR A 56 -4.30 12.54 9.79
CA TYR A 56 -4.33 12.66 8.33
C TYR A 56 -3.11 12.01 7.66
N ASP A 57 -1.91 12.35 8.14
CA ASP A 57 -0.63 11.86 7.64
C ASP A 57 -0.56 10.32 7.66
N LYS A 58 -0.91 9.73 8.81
CA LYS A 58 -1.00 8.29 8.99
C LYS A 58 -1.98 7.61 8.03
N ALA A 59 -3.13 8.23 7.79
CA ALA A 59 -4.12 7.71 6.85
C ALA A 59 -3.59 7.72 5.41
N MET A 60 -2.85 8.77 5.03
CA MET A 60 -2.22 8.87 3.71
C MET A 60 -1.15 7.81 3.52
N ASP A 61 -0.30 7.58 4.52
CA ASP A 61 0.72 6.54 4.51
C ASP A 61 0.13 5.16 4.27
N VAL A 62 -0.91 4.83 5.04
CA VAL A 62 -1.57 3.53 4.94
C VAL A 62 -2.20 3.35 3.56
N PHE A 63 -2.84 4.40 3.02
CA PHE A 63 -3.39 4.36 1.66
C PHE A 63 -2.30 4.13 0.61
N TYR A 64 -1.25 4.94 0.64
CA TYR A 64 -0.15 4.87 -0.30
C TYR A 64 0.56 3.50 -0.28
N LEU A 65 0.91 2.98 0.91
CA LEU A 65 1.53 1.66 1.05
C LEU A 65 0.60 0.54 0.59
N SER A 66 -0.72 0.69 0.78
CA SER A 66 -1.71 -0.26 0.26
C SER A 66 -1.73 -0.26 -1.26
N ILE A 67 -1.67 0.91 -1.90
CA ILE A 67 -1.55 0.99 -3.36
C ILE A 67 -0.24 0.37 -3.85
N ALA A 68 0.89 0.60 -3.15
CA ALA A 68 2.16 -0.04 -3.47
C ALA A 68 2.07 -1.58 -3.35
N TYR A 69 1.44 -2.10 -2.30
CA TYR A 69 1.21 -3.54 -2.16
C TYR A 69 0.34 -4.09 -3.30
N LEU A 70 -0.76 -3.41 -3.65
CA LEU A 70 -1.60 -3.80 -4.78
C LEU A 70 -0.83 -3.74 -6.12
N ALA A 71 0.04 -2.74 -6.29
CA ALA A 71 0.91 -2.65 -7.46
C ALA A 71 1.91 -3.81 -7.53
N SER A 72 2.38 -4.34 -6.39
CA SER A 72 3.24 -5.52 -6.37
C SER A 72 2.52 -6.76 -6.93
N LEU A 73 1.24 -6.95 -6.58
CA LEU A 73 0.41 -8.03 -7.15
C LEU A 73 0.25 -7.90 -8.67
N ARG A 74 0.10 -6.67 -9.17
CA ARG A 74 -0.04 -6.41 -10.62
C ARG A 74 1.27 -6.56 -11.38
N ASN A 75 2.36 -6.00 -10.85
CA ASN A 75 3.56 -5.69 -11.64
C ASN A 75 4.67 -6.71 -11.45
N TRP A 76 4.74 -7.36 -10.29
CA TRP A 76 5.89 -8.19 -9.98
C TRP A 76 5.78 -9.56 -10.64
N THR A 77 6.83 -9.92 -11.36
CA THR A 77 6.90 -11.19 -12.09
C THR A 77 7.38 -12.34 -11.20
N ASN A 78 8.14 -12.05 -10.15
CA ASN A 78 8.72 -13.05 -9.25
C ASN A 78 7.76 -13.35 -8.07
N PRO A 79 7.16 -14.55 -7.99
CA PRO A 79 6.22 -14.89 -6.93
C PRO A 79 6.87 -14.92 -5.53
N ALA A 80 8.16 -15.23 -5.43
CA ALA A 80 8.88 -15.22 -4.16
C ALA A 80 8.98 -13.80 -3.59
N ALA A 81 9.25 -12.79 -4.44
CA ALA A 81 9.26 -11.40 -4.03
C ALA A 81 7.86 -10.94 -3.58
N VAL A 82 6.81 -11.32 -4.32
CA VAL A 82 5.43 -11.01 -3.93
C VAL A 82 5.11 -11.58 -2.55
N LYS A 83 5.48 -12.84 -2.27
CA LYS A 83 5.28 -13.48 -0.95
C LYS A 83 5.99 -12.70 0.17
N VAL A 84 7.24 -12.30 -0.03
CA VAL A 84 7.98 -11.48 0.96
C VAL A 84 7.33 -10.11 1.13
N SER A 85 6.95 -9.44 0.04
CA SER A 85 6.28 -8.13 0.10
C SER A 85 4.95 -8.19 0.85
N ARG A 86 4.17 -9.24 0.61
CA ARG A 86 2.90 -9.50 1.30
C ARG A 86 3.11 -9.68 2.79
N PHE A 87 4.10 -10.46 3.20
CA PHE A 87 4.45 -10.63 4.60
C PHE A 87 4.84 -9.29 5.25
N LEU A 88 5.78 -8.54 4.66
CA LEU A 88 6.26 -7.27 5.19
C LEU A 88 5.14 -6.23 5.31
N PHE A 89 4.26 -6.14 4.31
CA PHE A 89 3.13 -5.24 4.32
C PHE A 89 2.17 -5.57 5.48
N PHE A 90 1.65 -6.81 5.54
CA PHE A 90 0.71 -7.18 6.61
C PHE A 90 1.34 -7.15 8.00
N PHE A 91 2.62 -7.50 8.11
CA PHE A 91 3.37 -7.38 9.35
C PHE A 91 3.37 -5.93 9.84
N ARG A 92 3.69 -4.96 8.97
CA ARG A 92 3.62 -3.53 9.30
C ARG A 92 2.20 -3.10 9.71
N GLN A 93 1.17 -3.48 8.95
CA GLN A 93 -0.21 -3.04 9.25
C GLN A 93 -0.74 -3.59 10.57
N ILE A 94 -0.38 -4.83 10.93
CA ILE A 94 -0.69 -5.40 12.24
C ILE A 94 -0.04 -4.56 13.34
N GLY A 95 1.22 -4.17 13.15
CA GLY A 95 1.92 -3.30 14.09
C GLY A 95 1.29 -1.94 14.28
N VAL A 96 0.86 -1.31 13.17
CA VAL A 96 0.16 -0.02 13.22
C VAL A 96 -1.15 -0.16 14.00
N VAL A 97 -1.99 -1.14 13.68
CA VAL A 97 -3.26 -1.37 14.41
C VAL A 97 -3.01 -1.69 15.88
N ALA A 98 -2.01 -2.53 16.19
CA ALA A 98 -1.67 -2.84 17.58
C ALA A 98 -1.19 -1.59 18.34
N PHE A 99 -0.44 -0.71 17.68
CA PHE A 99 -0.04 0.59 18.24
C PHE A 99 -1.24 1.49 18.49
N GLU A 100 -2.17 1.63 17.54
CA GLU A 100 -3.37 2.45 17.73
C GLU A 100 -4.20 1.96 18.92
N LEU A 101 -4.40 0.65 19.05
CA LEU A 101 -5.23 0.06 20.10
C LEU A 101 -4.59 0.12 21.50
N SER A 102 -3.25 0.15 21.59
CA SER A 102 -2.53 0.06 22.86
C SER A 102 -1.80 1.33 23.27
N GLY A 103 -1.53 2.23 22.33
CA GLY A 103 -0.67 3.41 22.51
C GLY A 103 0.83 3.08 22.68
N VAL A 104 1.24 1.82 22.60
CA VAL A 104 2.62 1.39 22.93
C VAL A 104 3.56 1.65 21.76
N ARG A 105 4.33 2.76 21.80
CA ARG A 105 5.29 3.14 20.75
C ARG A 105 6.32 2.05 20.40
N LEU A 106 6.68 1.17 21.34
CA LEU A 106 7.58 0.03 21.09
C LEU A 106 7.07 -0.90 19.98
N LEU A 107 5.75 -0.95 19.75
CA LEU A 107 5.18 -1.73 18.66
C LEU A 107 5.62 -1.20 17.28
N LEU A 108 5.80 0.11 17.11
CA LEU A 108 6.29 0.66 15.85
C LEU A 108 7.73 0.22 15.56
N LEU A 109 8.56 0.09 16.60
CA LEU A 109 9.91 -0.48 16.48
C LEU A 109 9.91 -1.98 16.16
N LEU A 110 9.01 -2.76 16.76
CA LEU A 110 8.88 -4.19 16.50
C LEU A 110 8.30 -4.50 15.11
N PHE A 111 7.47 -3.59 14.62
CA PHE A 111 6.80 -3.66 13.32
C PHE A 111 7.21 -2.50 12.40
N PRO A 112 8.51 -2.43 12.03
CA PRO A 112 9.01 -1.30 11.27
C PRO A 112 8.52 -1.35 9.83
N ASN A 113 8.50 -0.19 9.16
CA ASN A 113 8.07 -0.11 7.75
C ASN A 113 9.16 -0.61 6.78
N THR A 114 9.53 -1.88 6.86
CA THR A 114 10.48 -2.52 5.94
C THR A 114 9.90 -2.71 4.53
N PHE A 115 8.57 -2.78 4.42
CA PHE A 115 7.87 -3.00 3.16
C PHE A 115 8.19 -1.94 2.10
N GLU A 116 8.12 -0.66 2.45
CA GLU A 116 8.38 0.44 1.52
C GLU A 116 9.78 0.35 0.88
N TYR A 117 10.80 0.14 1.71
CA TYR A 117 12.19 0.08 1.27
C TYR A 117 12.45 -1.20 0.47
N PHE A 118 11.80 -2.30 0.84
CA PHE A 118 11.83 -3.54 0.08
C PHE A 118 11.19 -3.36 -1.31
N PHE A 119 10.08 -2.61 -1.41
CA PHE A 119 9.46 -2.28 -2.68
C PHE A 119 10.41 -1.47 -3.57
N ILE A 120 11.04 -0.43 -3.02
CA ILE A 120 12.05 0.38 -3.73
C ILE A 120 13.21 -0.51 -4.20
N ALA A 121 13.71 -1.41 -3.35
CA ALA A 121 14.81 -2.31 -3.70
C ALA A 121 14.42 -3.27 -4.83
N TYR A 122 13.22 -3.87 -4.79
CA TYR A 122 12.73 -4.74 -5.85
C TYR A 122 12.59 -3.99 -7.18
N GLU A 123 11.92 -2.83 -7.18
CA GLU A 123 11.74 -2.05 -8.41
C GLU A 123 13.07 -1.51 -8.93
N GLY A 124 14.00 -1.15 -8.05
CA GLY A 124 15.38 -0.79 -8.38
C GLY A 124 16.09 -1.92 -9.14
N VAL A 125 15.97 -3.18 -8.70
CA VAL A 125 16.49 -4.34 -9.45
C VAL A 125 15.77 -4.46 -10.80
N ARG A 126 14.43 -4.42 -10.80
CA ARG A 126 13.59 -4.56 -11.99
C ARG A 126 13.92 -3.53 -13.08
N THR A 127 14.31 -2.30 -12.72
CA THR A 127 14.61 -1.26 -13.72
C THR A 127 15.70 -1.64 -14.71
N ARG A 128 16.60 -2.56 -14.36
CA ARG A 128 17.73 -2.97 -15.21
C ARG A 128 17.95 -4.47 -15.34
N ARG A 129 17.29 -5.28 -14.52
CA ARG A 129 17.57 -6.72 -14.38
C ARG A 129 16.28 -7.50 -14.23
N ASN A 130 16.32 -8.75 -14.70
CA ASN A 130 15.22 -9.68 -14.54
C ASN A 130 15.09 -10.18 -13.10
N PRO A 131 14.00 -9.82 -12.37
CA PRO A 131 13.81 -10.25 -11.00
C PRO A 131 13.66 -11.77 -10.85
N LEU A 132 13.27 -12.50 -11.91
CA LEU A 132 13.09 -13.95 -11.90
C LEU A 132 14.38 -14.74 -11.66
N ARG A 133 15.55 -14.11 -11.85
CA ARG A 133 16.86 -14.73 -11.58
C ARG A 133 17.13 -14.94 -10.09
N TYR A 134 16.44 -14.18 -9.24
CA TYR A 134 16.69 -14.16 -7.81
C TYR A 134 15.74 -15.12 -7.09
N THR A 135 16.30 -15.93 -6.22
CA THR A 135 15.56 -16.94 -5.44
C THR A 135 14.86 -16.31 -4.25
N PHE A 136 13.97 -17.08 -3.61
CA PHE A 136 13.34 -16.67 -2.35
C PHE A 136 14.36 -16.28 -1.27
N LYS A 137 15.44 -17.05 -1.13
CA LYS A 137 16.53 -16.77 -0.18
C LYS A 137 17.13 -15.38 -0.39
N PHE A 138 17.34 -14.97 -1.64
CA PHE A 138 17.86 -13.63 -1.95
C PHE A 138 16.93 -12.54 -1.44
N TRP A 139 15.63 -12.63 -1.74
CA TRP A 139 14.65 -11.62 -1.32
C TRP A 139 14.47 -11.55 0.20
N VAL A 140 14.56 -12.69 0.90
CA VAL A 140 14.56 -12.72 2.37
C VAL A 140 15.81 -12.04 2.94
N ILE A 141 16.99 -12.28 2.36
CA ILE A 141 18.24 -11.62 2.79
C ILE A 141 18.15 -10.11 2.55
N VAL A 142 17.63 -9.68 1.40
CA VAL A 142 17.42 -8.25 1.11
C VAL A 142 16.46 -7.63 2.12
N ALA A 143 15.32 -8.27 2.39
CA ALA A 143 14.37 -7.80 3.39
C ALA A 143 15.00 -7.72 4.79
N ALA A 144 15.74 -8.76 5.21
CA ALA A 144 16.43 -8.77 6.51
C ALA A 144 17.53 -7.71 6.61
N ALA A 145 18.28 -7.47 5.53
CA ALA A 145 19.31 -6.44 5.50
C ALA A 145 18.70 -5.04 5.63
N ILE A 146 17.63 -4.75 4.89
CA ILE A 146 16.89 -3.49 5.01
C ILE A 146 16.34 -3.34 6.43
N TRP A 147 15.72 -4.40 6.96
CA TRP A 147 15.17 -4.39 8.31
C TRP A 147 16.25 -4.04 9.35
N ILE A 148 17.34 -4.80 9.38
CA ILE A 148 18.33 -4.75 10.47
C ILE A 148 19.20 -3.49 10.37
N PHE A 149 19.68 -3.15 9.17
CA PHE A 149 20.69 -2.10 9.01
C PHE A 149 20.11 -0.73 8.68
N VAL A 150 18.89 -0.66 8.15
CA VAL A 150 18.26 0.61 7.79
C VAL A 150 17.13 0.92 8.76
N LYS A 151 16.18 -0.01 8.91
CA LYS A 151 14.93 0.27 9.62
C LYS A 151 15.04 0.25 11.12
N LEU A 152 15.67 -0.76 11.74
CA LEU A 152 15.81 -0.76 13.20
C LEU A 152 16.53 0.48 13.75
N PRO A 153 17.64 0.95 13.15
CA PRO A 153 18.26 2.21 13.57
C PRO A 153 17.35 3.42 13.38
N GLN A 154 16.66 3.51 12.24
CA GLN A 154 15.72 4.59 11.94
C GLN A 154 14.56 4.63 12.96
N GLU A 155 13.96 3.48 13.24
CA GLU A 155 12.79 3.36 14.11
C GLU A 155 13.18 3.57 15.59
N TYR A 156 14.38 3.13 15.98
CA TYR A 156 14.95 3.45 17.29
C TYR A 156 15.14 4.97 17.45
N TRP A 157 15.70 5.62 16.43
CA TRP A 157 15.93 7.06 16.42
C TRP A 157 14.63 7.85 16.56
N ILE A 158 13.61 7.49 15.79
CA ILE A 158 12.32 8.21 15.77
C ILE A 158 11.48 7.90 17.02
N HIS A 159 11.38 6.64 17.44
CA HIS A 159 10.39 6.23 18.45
C HIS A 159 10.94 6.11 19.87
N ILE A 160 12.20 5.71 20.04
CA ILE A 160 12.83 5.60 21.35
C ILE A 160 13.57 6.89 21.68
N ALA A 161 14.48 7.32 20.80
CA ALA A 161 15.25 8.53 21.03
C ALA A 161 14.44 9.82 20.81
N GLN A 162 13.33 9.75 20.05
CA GLN A 162 12.43 10.87 19.77
C GLN A 162 13.18 12.09 19.20
N LEU A 163 14.19 11.81 18.39
CA LEU A 163 15.02 12.82 17.77
C LEU A 163 14.45 13.17 16.40
N ASP A 164 14.03 14.41 16.21
CA ASP A 164 13.72 14.94 14.89
C ASP A 164 15.04 15.16 14.12
N LEU A 165 15.08 14.74 12.85
CA LEU A 165 16.22 14.94 11.97
C LEU A 165 16.53 16.45 11.83
N THR A 166 15.51 17.27 11.70
CA THR A 166 15.64 18.72 11.45
C THR A 166 16.24 19.41 12.66
N ASP A 167 15.72 19.11 13.84
CA ASP A 167 16.25 19.62 15.11
C ASP A 167 17.68 19.12 15.34
N THR A 168 17.96 17.84 15.06
CA THR A 168 19.33 17.30 15.22
C THR A 168 20.32 17.98 14.27
N ILE A 169 19.94 18.23 13.01
CA ILE A 169 20.79 18.97 12.05
C ILE A 169 21.05 20.40 12.54
N ARG A 170 20.04 21.04 13.14
CA ARG A 170 20.14 22.39 13.70
C ARG A 170 21.03 22.45 14.93
N ASP A 171 20.89 21.48 15.83
CA ASP A 171 21.50 21.49 17.16
C ASP A 171 22.90 20.86 17.17
N VAL A 172 23.21 20.00 16.18
CA VAL A 172 24.47 19.25 16.10
C VAL A 172 25.21 19.57 14.79
N PRO A 173 26.21 20.48 14.82
CA PRO A 173 26.88 20.97 13.60
C PRO A 173 27.59 19.89 12.77
N TRP A 174 28.05 18.81 13.41
CA TRP A 174 28.74 17.70 12.74
C TRP A 174 27.79 16.62 12.22
N PHE A 175 26.50 16.65 12.60
CA PHE A 175 25.55 15.59 12.23
C PHE A 175 25.31 15.54 10.72
N LEU A 176 25.10 16.69 10.07
CA LEU A 176 24.89 16.76 8.62
C LEU A 176 26.13 16.26 7.83
N PRO A 177 27.36 16.70 8.12
CA PRO A 177 28.57 16.10 7.53
C PRO A 177 28.65 14.58 7.75
N THR A 178 28.38 14.09 8.96
CA THR A 178 28.40 12.65 9.26
C THR A 178 27.34 11.88 8.47
N LEU A 179 26.13 12.42 8.33
CA LEU A 179 25.06 11.83 7.54
C LEU A 179 25.46 11.75 6.06
N VAL A 180 26.03 12.82 5.50
CA VAL A 180 26.54 12.83 4.12
C VAL A 180 27.62 11.76 3.94
N VAL A 181 28.58 11.67 4.87
CA VAL A 181 29.63 10.64 4.84
C VAL A 181 29.04 9.24 4.93
N ALA A 182 28.04 9.02 5.80
CA ALA A 182 27.35 7.73 5.94
C ALA A 182 26.61 7.33 4.65
N VAL A 183 25.91 8.27 4.01
CA VAL A 183 25.25 8.05 2.71
C VAL A 183 26.27 7.73 1.62
N LEU A 184 27.37 8.49 1.54
CA LEU A 184 28.45 8.22 0.58
C LEU A 184 29.11 6.85 0.82
N ALA A 185 29.32 6.47 2.09
CA ALA A 185 29.84 5.16 2.45
C ALA A 185 28.87 4.04 2.05
N LEU A 186 27.55 4.22 2.28
CA LEU A 186 26.53 3.28 1.82
C LEU A 186 26.54 3.15 0.29
N LEU A 187 26.60 4.26 -0.44
CA LEU A 187 26.71 4.27 -1.90
C LEU A 187 27.98 3.57 -2.38
N ALA A 188 29.11 3.79 -1.69
CA ALA A 188 30.36 3.08 -1.98
C ALA A 188 30.22 1.57 -1.73
N VAL A 189 29.59 1.15 -0.63
CA VAL A 189 29.31 -0.26 -0.36
C VAL A 189 28.44 -0.88 -1.46
N LEU A 190 27.37 -0.17 -1.85
CA LEU A 190 26.51 -0.59 -2.94
C LEU A 190 27.26 -0.68 -4.28
N TYR A 191 28.16 0.27 -4.57
CA TYR A 191 28.90 0.33 -5.83
C TYR A 191 30.05 -0.69 -5.92
N PHE A 192 30.83 -0.85 -4.86
CA PHE A 192 32.02 -1.70 -4.87
C PHE A 192 31.77 -3.13 -4.41
N PHE A 193 30.83 -3.36 -3.49
CA PHE A 193 30.61 -4.69 -2.92
C PHE A 193 29.31 -5.34 -3.40
N VAL A 194 28.24 -4.58 -3.58
CA VAL A 194 26.96 -5.16 -4.03
C VAL A 194 26.92 -5.26 -5.56
N ARG A 195 27.23 -4.18 -6.28
CA ARG A 195 27.15 -4.14 -7.75
C ARG A 195 27.92 -5.25 -8.45
N PRO A 196 29.17 -5.62 -8.07
CA PRO A 196 29.89 -6.71 -8.76
C PRO A 196 29.31 -8.10 -8.48
N ARG A 197 28.56 -8.25 -7.37
CA ARG A 197 27.86 -9.50 -7.03
C ARG A 197 26.48 -9.59 -7.68
N LEU A 198 25.97 -8.48 -8.23
CA LEU A 198 24.73 -8.49 -9.00
C LEU A 198 25.00 -8.99 -10.42
N SER A 199 24.02 -9.68 -10.99
CA SER A 199 24.06 -10.07 -12.39
C SER A 199 24.25 -8.86 -13.32
N PRO A 200 24.82 -9.07 -14.52
CA PRO A 200 24.85 -8.05 -15.57
C PRO A 200 23.45 -7.48 -15.83
N ALA A 201 23.41 -6.22 -16.30
CA ALA A 201 22.14 -5.61 -16.69
C ALA A 201 21.53 -6.38 -17.88
N ASP A 202 20.25 -6.72 -17.76
CA ASP A 202 19.51 -7.45 -18.79
C ASP A 202 18.92 -6.51 -19.84
N TRP A 203 18.66 -5.26 -19.45
CA TRP A 203 18.08 -4.24 -20.32
C TRP A 203 18.54 -2.83 -19.96
N SER A 204 18.28 -1.89 -20.88
CA SER A 204 18.35 -0.44 -20.63
C SER A 204 17.31 -0.02 -19.59
N TRP A 205 17.47 1.14 -18.94
CA TRP A 205 16.57 1.61 -17.89
C TRP A 205 15.08 1.55 -18.28
N ARG A 206 14.28 0.82 -17.49
CA ARG A 206 12.83 0.68 -17.64
C ARG A 206 12.12 1.08 -16.36
N PHE A 207 11.39 2.20 -16.41
CA PHE A 207 10.64 2.72 -15.25
C PHE A 207 9.15 2.40 -15.29
N ARG A 208 8.59 2.20 -16.49
CA ARG A 208 7.19 1.82 -16.68
C ARG A 208 6.97 0.36 -16.27
N ALA A 209 5.83 0.05 -15.67
CA ALA A 209 5.41 -1.32 -15.36
C ALA A 209 5.37 -2.22 -16.60
N ASP A 210 5.69 -3.50 -16.41
CA ASP A 210 5.68 -4.49 -17.48
C ASP A 210 4.22 -4.74 -17.94
N PRO A 211 4.02 -5.14 -19.20
CA PRO A 211 2.70 -5.53 -19.67
C PRO A 211 2.14 -6.70 -18.85
N LEU A 212 0.81 -6.82 -18.87
CA LEU A 212 0.14 -7.96 -18.25
C LEU A 212 0.47 -9.25 -19.03
N PRO A 213 0.40 -10.43 -18.38
CA PRO A 213 0.57 -11.70 -19.10
C PRO A 213 -0.53 -11.87 -20.16
N GLU A 214 -0.18 -12.34 -21.36
CA GLU A 214 -1.07 -12.45 -22.53
C GLU A 214 -2.33 -13.29 -22.31
N GLY A 215 -2.37 -14.18 -21.30
CA GLY A 215 -3.56 -14.98 -21.00
C GLY A 215 -4.45 -14.44 -19.87
N ILE A 216 -4.18 -13.23 -19.39
CA ILE A 216 -4.97 -12.58 -18.32
C ILE A 216 -4.93 -11.03 -18.40
N ASP A 217 -4.68 -10.48 -19.59
CA ASP A 217 -4.56 -9.03 -19.77
C ASP A 217 -5.93 -8.36 -19.96
N GLU A 218 -6.86 -9.03 -20.63
CA GLU A 218 -8.24 -8.59 -20.77
C GLU A 218 -9.07 -8.75 -19.49
N ALA A 219 -10.12 -7.94 -19.35
CA ALA A 219 -11.04 -8.05 -18.21
C ALA A 219 -11.91 -9.31 -18.28
N SER A 220 -12.26 -9.74 -19.48
CA SER A 220 -13.00 -10.97 -19.79
C SER A 220 -12.24 -12.20 -19.28
N GLU A 221 -10.95 -12.29 -19.60
CA GLU A 221 -10.06 -13.36 -19.17
C GLU A 221 -9.86 -13.38 -17.66
N ARG A 222 -9.68 -12.20 -17.04
CA ARG A 222 -9.61 -12.07 -15.59
C ARG A 222 -10.90 -12.53 -14.91
N ALA A 223 -12.06 -12.18 -15.47
CA ALA A 223 -13.35 -12.62 -14.96
C ALA A 223 -13.54 -14.14 -15.14
N ALA A 224 -13.14 -14.70 -16.27
CA ALA A 224 -13.20 -16.14 -16.51
C ALA A 224 -12.27 -16.90 -15.53
N TYR A 225 -11.05 -16.41 -15.33
CA TYR A 225 -10.09 -16.99 -14.40
C TYR A 225 -10.63 -16.97 -12.96
N GLN A 226 -11.21 -15.85 -12.53
CA GLN A 226 -11.84 -15.72 -11.21
C GLN A 226 -13.05 -16.66 -11.07
N ALA A 227 -13.92 -16.72 -12.08
CA ALA A 227 -15.10 -17.59 -12.05
C ALA A 227 -14.72 -19.08 -11.95
N ALA A 228 -13.60 -19.48 -12.55
CA ALA A 228 -13.12 -20.86 -12.54
C ALA A 228 -12.36 -21.25 -11.25
N HIS A 229 -11.60 -20.31 -10.66
CA HIS A 229 -10.67 -20.63 -9.56
C HIS A 229 -11.09 -20.10 -8.20
N ARG A 230 -12.11 -19.22 -8.10
CA ARG A 230 -12.50 -18.59 -6.83
C ARG A 230 -13.84 -19.05 -6.29
N LYS A 231 -13.93 -19.00 -4.96
CA LYS A 231 -15.16 -19.15 -4.17
C LYS A 231 -15.40 -17.85 -3.40
N VAL A 232 -16.66 -17.62 -2.99
CA VAL A 232 -17.01 -16.44 -2.17
C VAL A 232 -16.24 -16.43 -0.84
N LEU A 233 -16.01 -17.61 -0.25
CA LEU A 233 -15.22 -17.77 0.96
C LEU A 233 -13.94 -18.53 0.61
N ASP A 234 -12.88 -17.78 0.33
CA ASP A 234 -11.55 -18.29 0.08
C ASP A 234 -10.49 -17.45 0.83
N ALA A 235 -9.24 -17.92 0.83
CA ALA A 235 -8.13 -17.21 1.47
C ALA A 235 -7.94 -15.80 0.88
N THR A 236 -8.32 -15.59 -0.38
CA THR A 236 -8.26 -14.30 -1.06
C THR A 236 -9.28 -13.30 -0.52
N THR A 237 -10.48 -13.77 -0.20
CA THR A 237 -11.54 -12.95 0.42
C THR A 237 -11.20 -12.64 1.86
N LEU A 238 -10.63 -13.59 2.60
CA LEU A 238 -10.10 -13.35 3.95
C LEU A 238 -8.99 -12.30 3.93
N GLU A 239 -8.05 -12.41 2.99
CA GLU A 239 -6.98 -11.42 2.84
C GLU A 239 -7.50 -10.05 2.42
N LYS A 240 -8.50 -9.99 1.53
CA LYS A 240 -9.17 -8.74 1.16
C LYS A 240 -9.87 -8.11 2.36
N ALA A 241 -10.58 -8.91 3.15
CA ALA A 241 -11.27 -8.47 4.35
C ALA A 241 -10.27 -8.00 5.41
N PHE A 242 -9.13 -8.68 5.55
CA PHE A 242 -8.07 -8.29 6.46
C PHE A 242 -7.36 -7.00 6.00
N LEU A 243 -7.00 -6.90 4.72
CA LEU A 243 -6.42 -5.68 4.14
C LEU A 243 -7.33 -4.48 4.35
N ILE A 244 -8.56 -4.58 3.87
CA ILE A 244 -9.50 -3.46 3.90
C ILE A 244 -9.96 -3.19 5.33
N GLY A 245 -10.18 -4.22 6.14
CA GLY A 245 -10.54 -4.10 7.55
C GLY A 245 -9.46 -3.39 8.38
N LEU A 246 -8.18 -3.77 8.24
CA LEU A 246 -7.07 -3.10 8.94
C LEU A 246 -6.97 -1.64 8.54
N ILE A 247 -6.99 -1.35 7.24
CA ILE A 247 -6.96 0.03 6.73
C ILE A 247 -8.10 0.82 7.32
N SER A 248 -9.28 0.22 7.37
CA SER A 248 -10.46 0.93 7.84
C SER A 248 -10.52 1.16 9.34
N ILE A 249 -9.93 0.29 10.16
CA ILE A 249 -9.70 0.58 11.58
C ILE A 249 -8.83 1.84 11.69
N ILE A 250 -7.72 1.90 10.95
CA ILE A 250 -6.80 3.04 10.98
C ILE A 250 -7.52 4.32 10.54
N PHE A 251 -8.34 4.27 9.48
CA PHE A 251 -9.13 5.42 9.05
C PHE A 251 -10.27 5.77 10.04
N GLY A 252 -10.87 4.78 10.70
CA GLY A 252 -11.93 4.98 11.69
C GLY A 252 -11.45 5.71 12.95
N GLU A 253 -10.23 5.42 13.41
CA GLU A 253 -9.60 6.14 14.53
C GLU A 253 -9.15 7.56 14.14
N VAL A 254 -9.02 7.84 12.84
CA VAL A 254 -8.64 9.15 12.29
C VAL A 254 -9.86 10.08 12.12
N LEU A 255 -11.07 9.53 11.93
CA LEU A 255 -12.28 10.31 11.68
C LEU A 255 -12.99 10.69 12.99
N PRO A 256 -13.16 11.99 13.29
CA PRO A 256 -13.85 12.43 14.51
C PRO A 256 -15.35 12.04 14.47
N GLY A 257 -15.88 11.50 15.57
CA GLY A 257 -17.32 11.24 15.74
C GLY A 257 -17.79 9.80 15.50
N VAL A 258 -16.89 8.84 15.26
CA VAL A 258 -17.25 7.42 15.20
C VAL A 258 -17.27 6.83 16.61
N GLU A 259 -18.45 6.73 17.23
CA GLU A 259 -18.62 6.10 18.56
C GLU A 259 -18.60 4.54 18.53
N ALA A 260 -18.23 3.93 17.41
CA ALA A 260 -18.21 2.48 17.26
C ALA A 260 -16.86 1.90 17.72
N SER A 261 -16.89 0.75 18.41
CA SER A 261 -15.64 0.08 18.80
C SER A 261 -14.87 -0.41 17.58
N SER A 262 -13.53 -0.42 17.65
CA SER A 262 -12.64 -0.93 16.60
C SER A 262 -13.04 -2.34 16.10
N LEU A 263 -13.54 -3.21 16.99
CA LEU A 263 -14.05 -4.54 16.62
C LEU A 263 -15.34 -4.48 15.82
N GLN A 264 -16.28 -3.59 16.17
CA GLN A 264 -17.52 -3.40 15.43
C GLN A 264 -17.24 -2.87 14.02
N VAL A 265 -16.33 -1.89 13.90
CA VAL A 265 -15.88 -1.37 12.60
C VAL A 265 -15.28 -2.49 11.76
N PHE A 266 -14.37 -3.29 12.32
CA PHE A 266 -13.77 -4.41 11.61
C PHE A 266 -14.80 -5.45 11.14
N LEU A 267 -15.73 -5.86 12.01
CA LEU A 267 -16.76 -6.83 11.67
C LEU A 267 -17.74 -6.31 10.61
N ALA A 268 -18.18 -5.06 10.73
CA ALA A 268 -19.04 -4.42 9.73
C ALA A 268 -18.37 -4.41 8.35
N ILE A 269 -17.07 -4.15 8.31
CA ILE A 269 -16.30 -4.09 7.07
C ILE A 269 -16.02 -5.49 6.54
N ALA A 270 -15.75 -6.47 7.39
CA ALA A 270 -15.62 -7.85 6.96
C ALA A 270 -16.90 -8.34 6.26
N VAL A 271 -18.07 -8.04 6.83
CA VAL A 271 -19.37 -8.32 6.19
C VAL A 271 -19.50 -7.57 4.86
N PHE A 272 -19.16 -6.28 4.84
CA PHE A 272 -19.22 -5.46 3.64
C PHE A 272 -18.30 -5.95 2.52
N VAL A 273 -17.09 -6.43 2.85
CA VAL A 273 -16.14 -7.05 1.92
C VAL A 273 -16.67 -8.37 1.38
N VAL A 274 -17.29 -9.20 2.22
CA VAL A 274 -17.90 -10.47 1.78
C VAL A 274 -19.06 -10.21 0.82
N ILE A 275 -19.92 -9.21 1.11
CA ILE A 275 -21.00 -8.81 0.19
C ILE A 275 -20.42 -8.34 -1.15
N ASN A 276 -19.41 -7.47 -1.12
CA ASN A 276 -18.71 -7.02 -2.32
C ASN A 276 -18.08 -8.17 -3.12
N ALA A 277 -17.42 -9.10 -2.44
CA ALA A 277 -16.83 -10.29 -3.06
C ALA A 277 -17.90 -11.19 -3.70
N ALA A 278 -19.05 -11.35 -3.05
CA ALA A 278 -20.18 -12.10 -3.60
C ALA A 278 -20.75 -11.44 -4.86
N ILE A 279 -20.97 -10.11 -4.84
CA ILE A 279 -21.45 -9.34 -5.99
C ILE A 279 -20.44 -9.41 -7.14
N GLY A 280 -19.15 -9.22 -6.85
CA GLY A 280 -18.08 -9.30 -7.84
C GLY A 280 -17.98 -10.68 -8.48
N LEU A 281 -18.02 -11.76 -7.70
CA LEU A 281 -17.98 -13.13 -8.22
C LEU A 281 -19.24 -13.46 -9.03
N TRP A 282 -20.41 -12.99 -8.59
CA TRP A 282 -21.66 -13.14 -9.33
C TRP A 282 -21.60 -12.43 -10.69
N ALA A 283 -21.08 -11.21 -10.73
CA ALA A 283 -20.90 -10.45 -11.96
C ALA A 283 -19.92 -11.16 -12.91
N SER A 284 -18.80 -11.65 -12.35
CA SER A 284 -17.79 -12.44 -13.05
C SER A 284 -18.36 -13.72 -13.68
N LYS A 285 -19.21 -14.44 -12.94
CA LYS A 285 -19.89 -15.66 -13.44
C LYS A 285 -20.91 -15.39 -14.54
N ARG A 286 -21.46 -14.16 -14.58
CA ARG A 286 -22.37 -13.71 -15.65
C ARG A 286 -21.64 -13.09 -16.85
N GLY A 287 -20.30 -13.06 -16.83
CA GLY A 287 -19.48 -12.50 -17.90
C GLY A 287 -19.41 -10.97 -17.90
N TYR A 288 -19.93 -10.29 -16.87
CA TYR A 288 -19.78 -8.85 -16.73
C TYR A 288 -18.33 -8.51 -16.38
N SER A 289 -17.62 -7.87 -17.31
CA SER A 289 -16.25 -7.46 -17.12
C SER A 289 -16.00 -6.12 -17.82
N TRP A 290 -15.16 -5.28 -17.21
CA TRP A 290 -14.87 -3.94 -17.71
C TRP A 290 -13.36 -3.75 -17.88
N ASN A 291 -12.93 -3.41 -19.09
CA ASN A 291 -11.52 -3.13 -19.37
C ASN A 291 -11.06 -1.83 -18.70
N SER A 292 -11.91 -0.79 -18.67
CA SER A 292 -11.59 0.48 -18.03
C SER A 292 -11.61 0.37 -16.51
N ALA A 293 -10.52 0.78 -15.85
CA ALA A 293 -10.43 0.84 -14.39
C ALA A 293 -11.42 1.84 -13.80
N ALA A 294 -11.67 2.96 -14.49
CA ALA A 294 -12.63 3.97 -14.05
C ALA A 294 -14.06 3.45 -14.05
N VAL A 295 -14.44 2.63 -15.05
CA VAL A 295 -15.77 2.01 -15.10
C VAL A 295 -15.92 0.95 -14.01
N SER A 296 -14.93 0.08 -13.83
CA SER A 296 -14.94 -0.89 -12.71
C SER A 296 -15.10 -0.18 -11.37
N PHE A 297 -14.32 0.89 -11.14
CA PHE A 297 -14.41 1.71 -9.95
C PHE A 297 -15.80 2.33 -9.79
N GLY A 298 -16.34 2.95 -10.83
CA GLY A 298 -17.66 3.59 -10.79
C GLY A 298 -18.79 2.62 -10.42
N VAL A 299 -18.75 1.38 -10.95
CA VAL A 299 -19.72 0.33 -10.61
C VAL A 299 -19.58 -0.11 -9.15
N VAL A 300 -18.35 -0.37 -8.68
CA VAL A 300 -18.10 -0.76 -7.28
C VAL A 300 -18.48 0.37 -6.33
N PHE A 301 -18.13 1.62 -6.64
CA PHE A 301 -18.46 2.79 -5.86
C PHE A 301 -19.98 3.00 -5.77
N ALA A 302 -20.69 2.98 -6.90
CA ALA A 302 -22.15 3.09 -6.90
C ALA A 302 -22.81 1.96 -6.10
N THR A 303 -22.31 0.72 -6.25
CA THR A 303 -22.78 -0.43 -5.46
C THR A 303 -22.58 -0.20 -3.97
N ASN A 304 -21.41 0.29 -3.56
CA ASN A 304 -21.09 0.55 -2.16
C ASN A 304 -21.92 1.69 -1.58
N VAL A 305 -22.17 2.76 -2.34
CA VAL A 305 -23.09 3.83 -1.93
C VAL A 305 -24.49 3.27 -1.69
N VAL A 306 -25.02 2.46 -2.60
CA VAL A 306 -26.33 1.81 -2.44
C VAL A 306 -26.35 0.90 -1.22
N LEU A 307 -25.31 0.08 -1.00
CA LEU A 307 -25.22 -0.80 0.16
C LEU A 307 -25.22 -0.02 1.48
N VAL A 308 -24.51 1.10 1.55
CA VAL A 308 -24.49 1.94 2.76
C VAL A 308 -25.85 2.61 3.00
N ILE A 309 -26.50 3.14 1.96
CA ILE A 309 -27.84 3.71 2.07
C ILE A 309 -28.85 2.65 2.55
N LEU A 310 -28.80 1.45 1.97
CA LEU A 310 -29.66 0.33 2.38
C LEU A 310 -29.40 -0.07 3.83
N ALA A 311 -28.14 -0.12 4.26
CA ALA A 311 -27.78 -0.44 5.63
C ALA A 311 -28.30 0.62 6.61
N ASP A 312 -28.19 1.90 6.26
CA ASP A 312 -28.69 3.02 7.08
C ASP A 312 -30.21 2.94 7.27
N VAL A 313 -30.95 2.72 6.18
CA VAL A 313 -32.42 2.55 6.21
C VAL A 313 -32.82 1.31 7.01
N LEU A 314 -32.15 0.17 6.82
CA LEU A 314 -32.52 -1.09 7.45
C LEU A 314 -32.21 -1.10 8.95
N LEU A 315 -31.11 -0.47 9.36
CA LEU A 315 -30.65 -0.46 10.76
C LEU A 315 -31.39 0.58 11.63
N SER A 316 -32.32 1.35 11.06
CA SER A 316 -33.13 2.35 11.79
C SER A 316 -32.28 3.28 12.66
N ARG A 317 -31.06 3.61 12.20
CA ARG A 317 -30.24 4.64 12.85
C ARG A 317 -30.95 5.97 12.59
N GLY A 318 -31.38 6.65 13.66
CA GLY A 318 -32.11 7.91 13.53
C GLY A 318 -31.34 8.92 12.66
N PRO A 319 -32.05 9.83 11.97
CA PRO A 319 -31.42 10.79 11.05
C PRO A 319 -30.41 11.67 11.82
N GLY A 320 -29.14 11.61 11.44
CA GLY A 320 -28.10 12.56 11.89
C GLY A 320 -26.82 12.00 12.53
N GLN A 321 -26.61 10.68 12.59
CA GLN A 321 -25.38 10.11 13.19
C GLN A 321 -24.23 9.84 12.21
N LEU A 322 -24.49 9.83 10.89
CA LEU A 322 -23.44 9.68 9.88
C LEU A 322 -23.15 11.02 9.21
N HIS A 323 -21.95 11.56 9.43
CA HIS A 323 -21.44 12.65 8.62
C HIS A 323 -21.28 12.16 7.17
N LEU A 324 -22.17 12.63 6.28
CA LEU A 324 -22.26 12.17 4.89
C LEU A 324 -20.91 12.26 4.15
N VAL A 325 -20.14 13.31 4.44
CA VAL A 325 -18.83 13.55 3.82
C VAL A 325 -17.83 12.45 4.20
N ASP A 326 -17.76 12.11 5.48
CA ASP A 326 -16.83 11.09 6.00
C ASP A 326 -17.21 9.69 5.50
N ALA A 327 -18.52 9.40 5.47
CA ALA A 327 -19.03 8.16 4.91
C ALA A 327 -18.70 8.03 3.42
N LEU A 328 -18.92 9.09 2.62
CA LEU A 328 -18.61 9.09 1.18
C LEU A 328 -17.11 8.95 0.92
N PHE A 329 -16.27 9.62 1.70
CA PHE A 329 -14.83 9.51 1.59
C PHE A 329 -14.34 8.09 1.92
N PHE A 330 -14.88 7.48 2.98
CA PHE A 330 -14.56 6.11 3.34
C PHE A 330 -15.02 5.11 2.25
N ILE A 331 -16.25 5.27 1.74
CA ILE A 331 -16.77 4.47 0.63
C ILE A 331 -15.87 4.62 -0.60
N PHE A 332 -15.41 5.83 -0.89
CA PHE A 332 -14.51 6.11 -2.01
C PHE A 332 -13.20 5.35 -1.86
N LEU A 333 -12.53 5.47 -0.71
CA LEU A 333 -11.27 4.78 -0.41
C LEU A 333 -11.44 3.25 -0.49
N PHE A 334 -12.48 2.73 0.16
CA PHE A 334 -12.84 1.31 0.11
C PHE A 334 -13.00 0.84 -1.33
N SER A 335 -13.73 1.63 -2.13
CA SER A 335 -14.05 1.27 -3.51
C SER A 335 -12.81 1.25 -4.40
N ILE A 336 -11.86 2.17 -4.20
CA ILE A 336 -10.55 2.14 -4.87
C ILE A 336 -9.81 0.85 -4.52
N LEU A 337 -9.62 0.59 -3.24
CA LEU A 337 -8.81 -0.55 -2.78
C LEU A 337 -9.44 -1.88 -3.20
N ALA A 338 -10.76 -2.02 -3.04
CA ALA A 338 -11.51 -3.19 -3.48
C ALA A 338 -11.39 -3.42 -4.99
N THR A 339 -11.58 -2.36 -5.78
CA THR A 339 -11.46 -2.43 -7.25
C THR A 339 -10.06 -2.86 -7.67
N LEU A 340 -9.02 -2.24 -7.11
CA LEU A 340 -7.63 -2.56 -7.45
C LEU A 340 -7.26 -3.98 -7.00
N TYR A 341 -7.68 -4.40 -5.81
CA TYR A 341 -7.45 -5.76 -5.32
C TYR A 341 -8.10 -6.81 -6.23
N ASP A 342 -9.37 -6.64 -6.59
CA ASP A 342 -10.09 -7.57 -7.46
C ASP A 342 -9.48 -7.61 -8.87
N ARG A 343 -8.91 -6.47 -9.30
CA ARG A 343 -8.25 -6.36 -10.61
C ARG A 343 -6.88 -7.03 -10.64
N TYR A 344 -6.09 -6.88 -9.58
CA TYR A 344 -4.66 -7.23 -9.58
C TYR A 344 -4.36 -8.59 -8.98
N ARG A 345 -5.16 -9.05 -8.02
CA ARG A 345 -4.94 -10.34 -7.39
C ARG A 345 -4.98 -11.52 -8.37
N PRO A 346 -5.92 -11.62 -9.34
CA PRO A 346 -5.92 -12.73 -10.30
C PRO A 346 -4.63 -12.83 -11.13
N ILE A 347 -4.00 -11.69 -11.41
CA ILE A 347 -2.73 -11.65 -12.17
C ILE A 347 -1.61 -12.28 -11.35
N ALA A 348 -1.53 -11.98 -10.04
CA ALA A 348 -0.57 -12.59 -9.15
C ALA A 348 -0.79 -14.11 -9.02
N ASP A 349 -2.06 -14.53 -8.86
CA ASP A 349 -2.45 -15.94 -8.77
C ASP A 349 -2.06 -16.70 -10.05
N TYR A 350 -2.32 -16.11 -11.23
CA TYR A 350 -1.95 -16.66 -12.53
C TYR A 350 -0.43 -16.84 -12.69
N ARG A 351 0.36 -15.82 -12.31
CA ARG A 351 1.83 -15.90 -12.36
C ARG A 351 2.40 -16.95 -11.40
N ALA A 352 1.85 -17.05 -10.19
CA ALA A 352 2.26 -18.06 -9.22
C ALA A 352 2.00 -19.47 -9.75
N ALA A 353 0.79 -19.72 -10.28
CA ALA A 353 0.45 -21.00 -10.90
C ALA A 353 1.35 -21.34 -12.10
N GLY A 354 1.70 -20.35 -12.93
CA GLY A 354 2.64 -20.53 -14.04
C GLY A 354 4.05 -20.91 -13.57
N ALA A 355 4.54 -20.27 -12.50
CA ALA A 355 5.85 -20.58 -11.92
C ALA A 355 5.91 -21.98 -11.30
N ASP A 356 4.84 -22.41 -10.62
CA ASP A 356 4.76 -23.76 -10.04
C ASP A 356 4.76 -24.84 -11.12
N ARG A 357 4.03 -24.62 -12.24
CA ARG A 357 4.05 -25.53 -13.40
C ARG A 357 5.44 -25.63 -14.04
N ALA A 358 6.14 -24.51 -14.19
CA ALA A 358 7.50 -24.48 -14.75
C ALA A 358 8.53 -25.13 -13.81
N GLY A 359 8.30 -25.09 -12.49
CA GLY A 359 9.13 -25.75 -11.49
C GLY A 359 8.89 -27.26 -11.38
N ALA A 360 7.65 -27.72 -11.54
CA ALA A 360 7.29 -29.15 -11.49
C ALA A 360 7.69 -29.94 -12.76
N GLY A 361 8.03 -29.24 -13.84
CA GLY A 361 8.54 -29.83 -15.09
C GLY A 361 10.07 -29.90 -15.19
N ARG A 362 10.79 -29.56 -14.12
CA ARG A 362 12.24 -29.74 -13.94
C ARG A 362 12.49 -30.77 -12.86
#